data_AF-A0A351KEU5-F1
#
_entry.id   AF-A0A351KEU5-F1
#
_cell.length_a   1.000
_cell.length_b   1.000
_cell.length_c   1.000
_cell.angle_alpha   90.00
_cell.angle_beta   90.00
_cell.angle_gamma   90.00
#
_symmetry.space_group_name_H-M   'P 1'
#
loop_
_entity.id
_entity.type
_entity.pdbx_description
1 polymer ?
#
loop_
_entity_poly.entity_id
_entity_poly.type
_entity_poly.pdbx_seq_one_letter_code
_entity_poly.pdbx_strand_id
1 'polypeptide(L)'
;PVVLAASMKNIPTLIHEQNAFPGMTNKMLSRFVSKIAINFKESEEYFPKNKVVYTGNPIRSQFTKTDKAKSRIDMKFDINKPLLLVVGGSRG
;
A
#
# COMPACT_ATOMS: atom_id res chain seq x y z
N PRO A 1 -1.30 -7.49 18.12
CA PRO A 1 -0.71 -8.44 19.11
C PRO A 1 0.51 -9.21 18.57
N VAL A 2 0.41 -9.89 17.42
CA VAL A 2 1.49 -10.75 16.89
C VAL A 2 2.78 -9.99 16.59
N VAL A 3 2.68 -8.88 15.83
CA VAL A 3 3.85 -8.07 15.47
C VAL A 3 4.55 -7.48 16.69
N LEU A 4 3.78 -7.03 17.68
CA LEU A 4 4.33 -6.49 18.93
C LEU A 4 5.08 -7.58 19.71
N ALA A 5 4.49 -8.78 19.84
CA ALA A 5 5.12 -9.90 20.54
C ALA A 5 6.42 -10.35 19.85
N ALA A 6 6.46 -10.38 18.52
CA ALA A 6 7.67 -10.68 17.76
C ALA A 6 8.76 -9.62 18.00
N SER A 7 8.40 -8.33 17.94
CA SER A 7 9.33 -7.23 18.22
C SER A 7 9.89 -7.29 19.65
N MET A 8 9.06 -7.59 20.66
CA MET A 8 9.51 -7.75 22.05
C MET A 8 10.46 -8.93 22.25
N LYS A 9 10.43 -9.93 21.37
CA LYS A 9 11.37 -11.05 21.33
C LYS A 9 12.61 -10.76 20.47
N ASN A 10 12.84 -9.51 20.08
CA ASN A 10 13.91 -9.07 19.18
C ASN A 10 13.88 -9.73 17.79
N ILE A 11 12.73 -10.23 17.35
CA ILE A 11 12.54 -10.76 16.00
C ILE A 11 12.35 -9.57 15.05
N PRO A 12 13.08 -9.50 13.92
CA PRO A 12 12.90 -8.44 12.94
C PRO A 12 11.46 -8.36 12.45
N THR A 13 10.89 -7.16 12.47
CA THR A 13 9.49 -6.93 12.14
C THR A 13 9.31 -5.74 11.20
N LEU A 14 8.32 -5.85 10.33
CA LEU A 14 7.91 -4.83 9.37
C LEU A 14 6.40 -4.59 9.51
N ILE A 15 6.01 -3.32 9.47
CA ILE A 15 4.61 -2.92 9.21
C ILE A 15 4.56 -2.11 7.91
N HIS A 16 3.38 -2.05 7.30
CA HIS A 16 3.15 -1.29 6.08
C HIS A 16 1.97 -0.34 6.29
N GLU A 17 2.16 0.94 5.98
CA GLU A 17 1.12 1.97 6.00
C GLU A 17 0.72 2.33 4.57
N GLN A 18 -0.55 2.06 4.23
CA GLN A 18 -1.08 2.32 2.89
C GLN A 18 -1.63 3.75 2.75
N ASN A 19 -2.00 4.39 3.86
CA ASN A 19 -2.71 5.68 3.87
C ASN A 19 -1.76 6.85 4.10
N ALA A 20 -2.19 8.05 3.71
CA ALA A 20 -1.44 9.28 4.00
C ALA A 20 -1.43 9.60 5.51
N PHE A 21 -2.55 9.32 6.19
CA PHE A 21 -2.68 9.45 7.65
C PHE A 21 -2.65 8.06 8.29
N PRO A 22 -1.66 7.78 9.15
CA PRO A 22 -1.51 6.43 9.67
C PRO A 22 -2.57 6.08 10.70
N GLY A 23 -2.96 4.81 10.69
CA GLY A 23 -3.84 4.26 11.72
C GLY A 23 -3.17 4.24 13.10
N MET A 24 -3.98 4.35 14.16
CA MET A 24 -3.49 4.35 15.55
C MET A 24 -2.60 3.14 15.87
N THR A 25 -2.96 1.96 15.36
CA THR A 25 -2.17 0.73 15.53
C THR A 25 -0.77 0.86 14.92
N ASN A 26 -0.65 1.38 13.69
CA ASN A 26 0.65 1.56 13.03
C ASN A 26 1.48 2.63 13.74
N LYS A 27 0.85 3.72 14.17
CA LYS A 27 1.51 4.75 14.97
C LYS A 27 2.06 4.19 16.28
N MET A 28 1.30 3.36 16.98
CA MET A 28 1.76 2.66 18.19
C MET A 28 2.92 1.69 17.91
N LEU A 29 2.77 0.83 16.89
CA LEU A 29 3.75 -0.21 16.56
C LEU A 29 5.07 0.37 16.01
N SER A 30 5.05 1.57 15.43
CA SER A 30 6.23 2.25 14.85
C SER A 30 7.43 2.34 15.81
N ARG A 31 7.16 2.43 17.12
CA ARG A 31 8.17 2.51 18.17
C ARG A 31 8.91 1.18 18.35
N PHE A 32 8.25 0.06 18.07
CA PHE A 32 8.73 -1.30 18.37
C PHE A 32 9.32 -1.99 17.14
N VAL A 33 8.72 -1.82 15.97
CA VAL A 33 9.12 -2.53 14.75
C VAL A 33 10.50 -2.11 14.23
N SER A 34 11.12 -2.98 13.43
CA SER A 34 12.46 -2.74 12.85
C SER A 34 12.40 -1.77 11.67
N LYS A 35 11.40 -1.93 10.79
CA LYS A 35 11.18 -1.09 9.61
C LYS A 35 9.71 -0.80 9.40
N ILE A 36 9.44 0.28 8.67
CA ILE A 36 8.11 0.77 8.32
C ILE A 36 8.10 1.04 6.83
N ALA A 37 7.33 0.27 6.06
CA ALA A 37 7.11 0.52 4.65
C ALA A 37 5.95 1.50 4.47
N ILE A 38 6.12 2.51 3.61
CA ILE A 38 5.10 3.53 3.35
C ILE A 38 4.74 3.62 1.87
N ASN A 39 3.46 3.90 1.60
CA ASN A 39 2.95 4.19 0.27
C ASN A 39 2.97 5.70 -0.09
N PHE A 40 2.65 6.56 0.88
CA PHE A 40 2.59 8.01 0.70
C PHE A 40 3.77 8.66 1.44
N LYS A 41 4.53 9.54 0.77
CA LYS A 41 5.70 10.20 1.38
C LYS A 41 5.29 11.08 2.56
N GLU A 42 4.11 11.66 2.48
CA GLU A 42 3.48 12.49 3.50
C GLU A 42 3.36 11.74 4.83
N SER A 43 3.16 10.41 4.80
CA SER A 43 3.05 9.60 6.02
C SER A 43 4.36 9.48 6.82
N GLU A 44 5.51 9.84 6.22
CA GLU A 44 6.83 9.77 6.87
C GLU A 44 6.91 10.64 8.13
N GLU A 45 6.19 11.78 8.18
CA GLU A 45 6.23 12.72 9.32
C GLU A 45 5.70 12.11 10.63
N TYR A 46 4.89 11.04 10.54
CA TYR A 46 4.27 10.38 11.69
C TYR A 46 5.11 9.26 12.28
N PHE A 47 6.27 8.95 11.69
CA PHE A 47 7.08 7.77 12.04
C PHE A 47 8.55 8.14 12.33
N PRO A 48 9.30 7.27 13.05
CA PRO A 48 10.74 7.46 13.24
C PRO A 48 11.49 7.36 11.91
N LYS A 49 12.08 8.47 11.44
CA LYS A 49 12.70 8.59 10.10
C LYS A 49 13.70 7.49 9.76
N ASN A 50 14.52 7.05 10.73
CA ASN A 50 15.51 5.99 10.53
C ASN A 50 14.90 4.59 10.27
N LYS A 51 13.60 4.42 10.50
CA LYS A 51 12.87 3.16 10.28
C LYS A 51 12.04 3.17 9.00
N VAL A 52 11.80 4.32 8.39
CA VAL A 52 10.89 4.46 7.25
C VAL A 52 11.60 4.09 5.94
N VAL A 53 10.86 3.39 5.07
CA VAL A 53 11.26 3.07 3.70
C VAL A 53 10.08 3.34 2.77
N TYR A 54 10.28 4.19 1.77
CA TYR A 54 9.27 4.42 0.74
C TYR A 54 9.25 3.26 -0.27
N THR A 55 8.20 2.45 -0.22
CA THR A 55 8.06 1.25 -1.07
C THR A 55 6.94 1.38 -2.10
N GLY A 56 5.98 2.29 -1.88
CA GLY A 56 4.69 2.22 -2.55
C GLY A 56 3.84 1.07 -2.01
N ASN A 57 2.62 0.95 -2.51
CA ASN A 57 1.70 -0.14 -2.16
C ASN A 57 1.98 -1.37 -3.03
N PRO A 58 2.25 -2.56 -2.47
CA PRO A 58 2.42 -3.77 -3.26
C PRO A 58 1.13 -4.10 -4.03
N ILE A 59 1.25 -4.22 -5.35
CA ILE A 59 0.15 -4.58 -6.25
C ILE A 59 0.43 -5.93 -6.92
N ARG A 60 -0.63 -6.58 -7.43
CA ARG A 60 -0.48 -7.83 -8.19
C ARG A 60 0.38 -7.61 -9.43
N SER A 61 1.30 -8.53 -9.70
CA SER A 61 2.23 -8.46 -10.85
C SER A 61 1.53 -8.37 -12.20
N GLN A 62 0.30 -8.89 -12.33
CA GLN A 62 -0.50 -8.78 -13.55
C GLN A 62 -0.77 -7.32 -13.96
N PHE A 63 -0.83 -6.39 -13.01
CA PHE A 63 -1.10 -4.98 -13.27
C PHE A 63 0.13 -4.20 -13.78
N THR A 64 1.35 -4.71 -13.57
CA THR A 64 2.56 -4.02 -14.02
C THR A 64 2.87 -4.26 -15.50
N LYS A 65 2.19 -5.24 -16.13
CA LYS A 65 2.41 -5.64 -17.54
C LYS A 65 1.18 -5.40 -18.42
N THR A 66 0.21 -4.61 -17.96
CA THR A 66 -1.04 -4.39 -18.70
C THR A 66 -0.87 -3.33 -19.80
N ASP A 67 -1.29 -3.66 -21.02
CA ASP A 67 -1.44 -2.71 -22.12
C ASP A 67 -2.88 -2.20 -22.19
N LYS A 68 -3.07 -0.88 -22.00
CA LYS A 68 -4.38 -0.23 -22.00
C LYS A 68 -5.10 -0.31 -23.34
N ALA A 69 -4.39 -0.12 -24.45
CA ALA A 69 -4.99 -0.10 -25.79
C ALA A 69 -5.42 -1.51 -26.19
N LYS A 70 -4.53 -2.50 -25.98
CA LYS A 70 -4.85 -3.91 -26.21
C LYS A 70 -6.04 -4.36 -25.36
N SER A 71 -6.04 -4.03 -24.07
CA SER A 71 -7.14 -4.40 -23.17
C SER A 71 -8.49 -3.85 -23.64
N ARG A 72 -8.53 -2.64 -24.21
CA ARG A 72 -9.77 -2.08 -24.79
C ARG A 72 -10.25 -2.84 -26.02
N ILE A 73 -9.33 -3.19 -26.91
CA ILE A 73 -9.64 -3.97 -28.12
C ILE A 73 -10.17 -5.36 -27.72
N ASP A 74 -9.48 -6.05 -26.81
CA ASP A 74 -9.85 -7.38 -26.34
C ASP A 74 -11.24 -7.39 -25.69
N MET A 75 -11.59 -6.31 -24.96
CA MET A 75 -12.90 -6.11 -24.34
C MET A 75 -13.96 -5.50 -25.27
N LYS A 76 -13.64 -5.27 -26.55
CA LYS A 76 -14.52 -4.67 -27.57
C LYS A 76 -15.04 -3.27 -27.20
N PHE A 77 -14.25 -2.49 -26.49
CA PHE A 77 -14.56 -1.09 -26.21
C PHE A 77 -14.04 -0.18 -27.32
N ASP A 78 -14.81 0.87 -27.62
CA ASP A 78 -14.41 1.94 -28.53
C ASP A 78 -13.20 2.70 -27.96
N ILE A 79 -12.09 2.69 -28.69
CA ILE A 79 -10.83 3.32 -28.26
C ILE A 79 -10.92 4.85 -28.27
N ASN A 80 -11.84 5.43 -29.06
CA ASN A 80 -12.00 6.87 -29.24
C ASN A 80 -13.01 7.47 -28.25
N LYS A 81 -13.71 6.63 -27.46
CA LYS A 81 -14.67 7.09 -26.47
C LYS A 81 -14.10 7.02 -25.04
N PRO A 82 -14.47 7.97 -24.17
CA PRO A 82 -14.26 7.81 -22.74
C PRO A 82 -14.88 6.51 -22.24
N LEU A 83 -14.18 5.81 -21.35
CA LEU A 83 -14.68 4.60 -20.69
C LEU A 83 -14.79 4.91 -19.20
N LEU A 84 -16.00 4.79 -18.65
CA LEU A 84 -16.25 4.94 -17.22
C LEU A 84 -16.24 3.56 -16.56
N LEU A 85 -15.33 3.36 -15.62
CA LEU A 85 -15.34 2.21 -14.71
C LEU A 85 -15.92 2.66 -13.38
N VAL A 86 -17.05 2.09 -12.99
CA VAL A 86 -17.67 2.31 -11.68
C VAL A 86 -17.34 1.13 -10.78
N VAL A 87 -16.70 1.38 -9.65
CA VAL A 87 -16.33 0.35 -8.67
C VAL A 87 -16.88 0.75 -7.30
N GLY A 88 -17.65 -0.13 -6.67
CA GLY A 88 -18.28 0.09 -5.37
C GLY A 88 -17.38 -0.06 -4.14
N GLY A 89 -16.10 -0.39 -4.34
CA GLY A 89 -15.21 -0.73 -3.24
C GLY A 89 -15.65 -2.00 -2.50
N SER A 90 -15.20 -2.17 -1.26
CA SER A 90 -15.38 -3.41 -0.50
C SER A 90 -16.79 -3.63 0.06
N ARG A 91 -17.63 -2.59 0.10
CA ARG A 91 -18.98 -2.64 0.68
C ARG A 91 -20.11 -2.39 -0.31
N GLY A 92 -19.79 -2.19 -1.59
CA GLY A 92 -20.76 -1.85 -2.65
C GLY A 92 -20.96 -0.36 -2.78
#